data_AF-A0A7J7M707-F1
#
_entry.id   AF-A0A7J7M707-F1
#
_cell.length_a   1.000
_cell.length_b   1.000
_cell.length_c   1.000
_cell.angle_alpha   90.00
_cell.angle_beta   90.00
_cell.angle_gamma   90.00
#
_symmetry.space_group_name_H-M   'P 1'
#
loop_
_entity.id
_entity.type
_entity.pdbx_description
1 polymer ?
#
loop_
_entity_poly.entity_id
_entity_poly.type
_entity_poly.pdbx_seq_one_letter_code
_entity_poly.pdbx_strand_id
1 'polypeptide(L)'
;MHEPIRTGKDNNNTKKNLGHYNNLPEVLEQQYNRLLSRRVVKVYVDYADFCFKTFEDRVKNWMTFNEPRVIATLGYDNGFFAPVRCSQTNGNCAAGDPTAEPYIVGHHLIIIHVVTNII
;
A
#
# COMPACT_ATOMS: atom_id res chain seq x y z
N MET A 1 -5.40 -6.15 -27.40
CA MET A 1 -5.01 -7.57 -27.26
C MET A 1 -4.20 -7.68 -25.98
N HIS A 2 -4.83 -8.02 -24.86
CA HIS A 2 -4.12 -8.35 -23.63
C HIS A 2 -3.91 -9.86 -23.60
N GLU A 3 -2.66 -10.29 -23.48
CA GLU A 3 -2.33 -11.70 -23.34
C GLU A 3 -2.90 -12.26 -22.02
N PRO A 4 -3.47 -13.47 -22.02
CA PRO A 4 -3.98 -14.09 -20.81
C PRO A 4 -2.81 -14.53 -19.93
N ILE A 5 -2.90 -14.20 -18.64
CA ILE A 5 -1.97 -14.65 -17.60
C ILE A 5 -1.93 -16.19 -17.64
N ARG A 6 -0.80 -16.72 -18.08
CA ARG A 6 -0.50 -18.14 -18.25
C ARG A 6 -0.84 -18.88 -16.95
N THR A 7 -1.70 -19.89 -17.05
CA THR A 7 -2.05 -20.82 -15.98
C THR A 7 -0.82 -21.65 -15.57
N GLY A 8 -0.06 -21.14 -14.60
CA GLY A 8 0.90 -21.94 -13.83
C GLY A 8 0.17 -22.51 -12.62
N LYS A 9 0.26 -23.82 -12.40
CA LYS A 9 -0.17 -24.47 -11.15
C LYS A 9 0.59 -23.84 -9.98
N ASP A 10 -0.04 -22.97 -9.22
CA ASP A 10 0.45 -22.52 -7.93
C ASP A 10 -0.42 -23.10 -6.81
N ASN A 11 0.26 -23.89 -5.99
CA ASN A 11 -0.17 -24.52 -4.75
C ASN A 11 -1.21 -23.70 -3.95
N ASN A 12 -2.07 -24.42 -3.23
CA ASN A 12 -3.16 -23.91 -2.38
C ASN A 12 -2.69 -23.04 -1.17
N ASN A 13 -1.50 -22.44 -1.24
CA ASN A 13 -0.82 -21.70 -0.17
C ASN A 13 -0.20 -20.37 -0.65
N THR A 14 -0.44 -19.94 -1.90
CA THR A 14 0.07 -18.65 -2.39
C THR A 14 -0.82 -17.51 -1.90
N LYS A 15 -0.34 -16.71 -0.93
CA LYS A 15 -1.04 -15.49 -0.48
C LYS A 15 -0.82 -14.38 -1.50
N LYS A 16 -1.88 -13.74 -2.00
CA LYS A 16 -1.76 -12.56 -2.87
C LYS A 16 -1.88 -11.28 -2.06
N ASN A 17 -0.94 -10.36 -2.29
CA ASN A 17 -0.85 -9.07 -1.60
C ASN A 17 -1.52 -7.98 -2.45
N LEU A 18 -2.49 -7.26 -1.86
CA LEU A 18 -3.18 -6.13 -2.50
C LEU A 18 -2.29 -4.88 -2.60
N GLY A 19 -1.34 -4.69 -1.67
CA GLY A 19 -0.42 -3.57 -1.66
C GLY A 19 1.03 -4.00 -1.37
N HIS A 20 1.83 -4.17 -2.43
CA HIS A 20 3.27 -4.37 -2.28
C HIS A 20 3.99 -3.02 -2.31
N TYR A 21 4.43 -2.57 -1.13
CA TYR A 21 5.24 -1.37 -0.82
C TYR A 21 4.92 -0.07 -1.57
N ASN A 22 5.16 -0.03 -2.87
CA ASN A 22 5.20 1.16 -3.71
C ASN A 22 4.17 1.15 -4.85
N ASN A 23 3.26 0.18 -4.90
CA ASN A 23 2.36 -0.01 -6.05
C ASN A 23 1.10 0.87 -6.04
N LEU A 24 1.01 1.87 -5.17
CA LEU A 24 -0.07 2.86 -5.23
C LEU A 24 0.13 3.73 -6.49
N PRO A 25 -0.90 3.98 -7.32
CA PRO A 25 -0.78 4.82 -8.51
C PRO A 25 -0.15 6.18 -8.20
N GLU A 26 0.76 6.63 -9.06
CA GLU A 26 1.45 7.93 -8.92
C GLU A 26 0.47 9.12 -8.86
N VAL A 27 -0.68 9.00 -9.54
CA VAL A 27 -1.79 9.96 -9.45
C VAL A 27 -2.24 10.23 -8.01
N LEU A 28 -2.16 9.25 -7.10
CA LEU A 28 -2.54 9.45 -5.69
C LEU A 28 -1.51 10.28 -4.91
N GLU A 29 -0.23 10.21 -5.29
CA GLU A 29 0.81 11.11 -4.75
C GLU A 29 0.51 12.54 -5.18
N GLN A 30 0.30 12.76 -6.49
CA GLN A 30 0.09 14.09 -7.06
C GLN A 30 -1.17 14.78 -6.55
N GLN A 31 -2.25 14.03 -6.32
CA GLN A 31 -3.53 14.62 -5.91
C GLN A 31 -3.70 14.76 -4.39
N TYR A 32 -3.13 13.84 -3.61
CA TYR A 32 -3.48 13.71 -2.19
C TYR A 32 -2.29 13.41 -1.27
N ASN A 33 -1.04 13.55 -1.71
CA ASN A 33 0.13 13.11 -0.94
C ASN A 33 0.03 11.64 -0.48
N ARG A 34 -0.62 10.80 -1.30
CA ARG A 34 -0.68 9.34 -1.17
C ARG A 34 -1.13 8.87 0.21
N LEU A 35 -0.24 8.22 0.98
CA LEU A 35 -0.59 7.63 2.28
C LEU A 35 -0.75 8.67 3.41
N LEU A 36 -0.35 9.93 3.19
CA LEU A 36 -0.53 11.00 4.17
C LEU A 36 -1.96 11.53 4.22
N SER A 37 -2.77 11.33 3.17
CA SER A 37 -4.16 11.76 3.16
C SER A 37 -5.09 10.64 3.58
N ARG A 38 -6.05 10.98 4.45
CA ARG A 38 -7.12 10.07 4.86
C ARG A 38 -7.97 9.55 3.68
N ARG A 39 -7.96 10.25 2.54
CA ARG A 39 -8.67 9.80 1.31
C ARG A 39 -8.13 8.47 0.79
N VAL A 40 -6.87 8.14 1.07
CA VAL A 40 -6.25 6.86 0.68
C VAL A 40 -6.99 5.67 1.25
N VAL A 41 -7.62 5.83 2.42
CA VAL A 41 -8.42 4.78 3.05
C VAL A 41 -9.54 4.34 2.12
N LYS A 42 -10.34 5.29 1.64
CA LYS A 42 -11.47 5.00 0.75
C LYS A 42 -10.99 4.40 -0.58
N VAL A 43 -9.99 5.02 -1.20
CA VAL A 43 -9.46 4.55 -2.49
C VAL A 43 -8.94 3.12 -2.39
N TYR A 44 -8.25 2.79 -1.31
CA TYR A 44 -7.73 1.44 -1.12
C TYR A 44 -8.83 0.41 -0.88
N VAL A 45 -9.83 0.75 -0.07
CA VAL A 45 -11.00 -0.12 0.18
C VAL A 45 -11.76 -0.38 -1.12
N ASP A 46 -12.02 0.65 -1.92
CA ASP A 46 -12.69 0.49 -3.22
C ASP A 46 -11.88 -0.41 -4.17
N TYR A 47 -10.54 -0.29 -4.16
CA TYR A 47 -9.65 -1.15 -4.93
C TYR A 47 -9.67 -2.62 -4.43
N ALA A 48 -9.61 -2.83 -3.12
CA ALA A 48 -9.69 -4.15 -2.53
C ALA A 48 -11.03 -4.84 -2.85
N ASP A 49 -12.15 -4.13 -2.74
CA ASP A 49 -13.48 -4.61 -3.12
C ASP A 49 -13.55 -5.03 -4.59
N PHE A 50 -12.94 -4.24 -5.49
CA PHE A 50 -12.83 -4.60 -6.89
C PHE A 50 -12.01 -5.88 -7.09
N CYS A 51 -10.86 -6.01 -6.41
CA CYS A 51 -10.03 -7.21 -6.48
C CYS A 51 -10.75 -8.44 -5.96
N PHE A 52 -11.45 -8.35 -4.83
CA PHE A 52 -12.20 -9.48 -4.28
C PHE A 52 -13.28 -9.92 -5.27
N LYS A 53 -14.13 -9.00 -5.73
CA LYS A 53 -15.19 -9.35 -6.70
C LYS A 53 -14.67 -9.95 -8.00
N THR A 54 -13.48 -9.55 -8.44
CA THR A 54 -12.91 -9.99 -9.73
C THR A 54 -12.16 -11.32 -9.63
N PHE A 55 -11.59 -11.63 -8.46
CA PHE A 55 -10.66 -12.75 -8.28
C PHE A 55 -11.03 -13.72 -7.15
N GLU A 56 -12.17 -13.52 -6.48
CA GLU A 56 -12.66 -14.40 -5.40
C GLU A 56 -12.80 -15.85 -5.83
N ASP A 57 -13.09 -16.09 -7.11
CA ASP A 57 -13.25 -17.43 -7.69
C ASP A 57 -11.95 -18.24 -7.58
N ARG A 58 -10.80 -17.58 -7.76
CA ARG A 58 -9.46 -18.18 -7.84
C ARG A 58 -8.58 -17.95 -6.62
N VAL A 59 -8.78 -16.87 -5.87
CA VAL A 59 -7.89 -16.47 -4.77
C VAL A 59 -8.66 -16.59 -3.44
N LYS A 60 -8.23 -17.53 -2.60
CA LYS A 60 -8.87 -17.82 -1.31
C LYS A 60 -8.18 -17.17 -0.12
N ASN A 61 -6.90 -16.78 -0.28
CA ASN A 61 -6.10 -16.20 0.79
C ASN A 61 -5.58 -14.82 0.37
N TRP A 62 -6.04 -13.80 1.08
CA TRP A 62 -5.69 -12.41 0.80
C TRP A 62 -4.85 -11.81 1.92
N MET A 63 -3.97 -10.90 1.54
CA MET A 63 -3.28 -10.00 2.47
C MET A 63 -3.50 -8.56 2.00
N THR A 64 -3.84 -7.68 2.92
CA THR A 64 -3.95 -6.23 2.64
C THR A 64 -2.58 -5.68 2.32
N PHE A 65 -1.68 -5.69 3.30
CA PHE A 65 -0.33 -5.13 3.14
C PHE A 65 0.74 -6.15 3.45
N ASN A 66 1.88 -6.00 2.79
CA ASN A 66 3.12 -6.59 3.23
C ASN A 66 3.91 -5.55 4.04
N GLU A 67 4.19 -5.87 5.30
CA GLU A 67 5.09 -5.10 6.18
C GLU A 67 4.75 -3.59 6.30
N PRO A 68 3.62 -3.24 6.94
CA PRO A 68 3.19 -1.84 7.08
C PRO A 68 4.20 -0.95 7.82
N ARG A 69 4.96 -1.52 8.76
CA ARG A 69 6.06 -0.81 9.43
C ARG A 69 7.13 -0.35 8.44
N VAL A 70 7.49 -1.21 7.48
CA VAL A 70 8.50 -0.89 6.47
C VAL A 70 8.01 0.22 5.55
N ILE A 71 6.73 0.20 5.16
CA ILE A 71 6.11 1.28 4.38
C ILE A 71 6.23 2.63 5.13
N ALA A 72 5.86 2.67 6.40
CA ALA A 72 5.91 3.89 7.21
C ALA A 72 7.34 4.37 7.45
N THR A 73 8.25 3.51 7.92
CA THR A 73 9.61 3.90 8.28
C THR A 73 10.49 4.15 7.05
N LEU A 74 10.52 3.24 6.08
CA LEU A 74 11.42 3.42 4.94
C LEU A 74 10.88 4.42 3.92
N GLY A 75 9.58 4.68 3.88
CA GLY A 75 8.98 5.68 2.99
C GLY A 75 8.93 7.10 3.56
N TYR A 76 8.73 7.26 4.88
CA TYR A 76 8.40 8.54 5.52
C TYR A 76 9.28 8.93 6.72
N ASP A 77 10.20 8.06 7.16
CA ASP A 77 11.20 8.40 8.20
C ASP A 77 12.59 8.54 7.57
N ASN A 78 13.08 7.46 6.96
CA ASN A 78 14.45 7.40 6.42
C ASN A 78 14.54 7.73 4.92
N GLY A 79 13.42 7.72 4.21
CA GLY A 79 13.37 8.00 2.76
C GLY A 79 14.09 6.98 1.86
N PHE A 80 14.28 5.73 2.29
CA PHE A 80 14.89 4.69 1.45
C PHE A 80 13.98 4.20 0.31
N PHE A 81 12.65 4.29 0.49
CA PHE A 81 11.67 3.91 -0.52
C PHE A 81 10.80 5.10 -0.91
N ALA A 82 10.20 5.04 -2.10
CA ALA A 82 9.23 6.03 -2.54
C ALA A 82 8.11 6.19 -1.48
N PRO A 83 7.71 7.42 -1.12
CA PRO A 83 7.98 8.69 -1.79
C PRO A 83 9.28 9.42 -1.41
N VAL A 84 10.23 8.75 -0.73
CA VAL A 84 11.53 9.34 -0.33
C VAL A 84 11.29 10.59 0.54
N ARG A 85 10.50 10.42 1.61
CA ARG A 85 10.23 11.47 2.59
C ARG A 85 11.03 11.21 3.86
N CYS A 86 11.79 12.22 4.28
CA CYS A 86 12.62 12.18 5.48
C CYS A 86 13.01 13.60 5.91
N SER A 87 13.66 13.75 7.06
CA SER A 87 14.18 15.06 7.51
C SER A 87 15.26 15.57 6.55
N GLN A 88 15.13 16.84 6.14
CA GLN A 88 16.13 17.55 5.34
C GLN A 88 17.49 17.68 6.06
N THR A 89 17.52 17.61 7.39
CA THR A 89 18.77 17.74 8.16
C THR A 89 19.59 16.45 8.17
N ASN A 90 18.94 15.29 7.97
CA ASN A 90 19.55 13.98 8.22
C ASN A 90 19.52 13.04 6.99
N GLY A 91 18.93 13.45 5.86
CA GLY A 91 18.87 12.62 4.65
C GLY A 91 18.70 13.43 3.35
N ASN A 92 18.84 12.74 2.20
CA ASN A 92 18.77 13.33 0.85
C ASN A 92 17.32 13.46 0.33
N CYS A 93 16.37 13.84 1.19
CA CYS A 93 14.95 13.94 0.82
C CYS A 93 14.54 15.38 0.50
N ALA A 94 13.66 15.54 -0.49
CA ALA A 94 13.15 16.86 -0.88
C ALA A 94 12.20 17.47 0.18
N ALA A 95 11.45 16.62 0.89
CA ALA A 95 10.48 17.02 1.91
C ALA A 95 10.18 15.85 2.87
N GLY A 96 9.65 16.15 4.05
CA GLY A 96 9.22 15.15 5.02
C GLY A 96 9.35 15.64 6.47
N ASP A 97 8.46 15.17 7.33
CA ASP A 97 8.58 15.29 8.79
C ASP A 97 8.62 13.89 9.43
N PRO A 98 9.81 13.35 9.74
CA PRO A 98 9.93 12.01 10.31
C PRO A 98 9.33 11.91 11.72
N THR A 99 9.06 13.04 12.39
CA THR A 99 8.45 13.04 13.73
C THR A 99 6.93 12.83 13.69
N ALA A 100 6.30 13.04 12.53
CA ALA A 100 4.85 12.98 12.36
C ALA A 100 4.39 12.01 11.27
N GLU A 101 5.01 12.06 10.09
CA GLU A 101 4.55 11.35 8.90
C GLU A 101 4.51 9.82 9.04
N PRO A 102 5.51 9.14 9.64
CA PRO A 102 5.45 7.70 9.85
C PRO A 102 4.25 7.26 10.71
N TYR A 103 3.87 8.07 11.70
CA TYR A 103 2.72 7.79 12.56
C TYR A 103 1.40 8.00 11.85
N ILE A 104 1.29 9.06 11.04
CA ILE A 104 0.10 9.32 10.20
C ILE A 104 -0.11 8.16 9.23
N VAL A 105 0.96 7.77 8.52
CA VAL A 105 0.92 6.67 7.55
C VAL A 105 0.59 5.35 8.26
N GLY A 106 1.23 5.06 9.38
CA GLY A 106 0.94 3.88 10.19
C GLY A 106 -0.53 3.82 10.62
N HIS A 107 -1.10 4.94 11.07
CA HIS A 107 -2.51 5.03 11.45
C HIS A 107 -3.45 4.75 10.27
N HIS A 108 -3.19 5.33 9.09
CA HIS A 108 -3.98 5.06 7.90
C HIS A 108 -3.89 3.60 7.43
N LEU A 109 -2.70 3.00 7.46
CA LEU A 109 -2.51 1.59 7.12
C LEU A 109 -3.32 0.66 8.05
N ILE A 110 -3.36 0.96 9.36
CA ILE A 110 -4.19 0.22 10.32
C ILE A 110 -5.67 0.39 10.00
N ILE A 111 -6.13 1.62 9.75
CA ILE A 111 -7.54 1.86 9.38
C ILE A 111 -7.89 1.08 8.12
N ILE A 112 -7.05 1.12 7.09
CA ILE A 112 -7.29 0.37 5.85
C ILE A 112 -7.38 -1.12 6.15
N HIS A 113 -6.45 -1.67 6.93
CA HIS A 113 -6.45 -3.09 7.28
C HIS A 113 -7.75 -3.50 7.98
N VAL A 114 -8.26 -2.68 8.91
CA VAL A 114 -9.49 -2.98 9.66
C VAL A 114 -10.74 -2.82 8.80
N VAL A 115 -10.78 -1.81 7.92
CA VAL A 115 -11.97 -1.53 7.09
C VAL A 115 -12.04 -2.46 5.88
N THR A 116 -10.90 -2.94 5.38
CA THR A 116 -10.85 -3.94 4.32
C THR A 116 -11.23 -5.30 4.91
N ASN A 117 -12.51 -5.65 4.83
CA ASN A 117 -13.01 -6.95 5.27
C ASN A 117 -12.43 -8.07 4.40
N ILE A 118 -11.26 -8.57 4.78
CA ILE A 118 -10.71 -9.80 4.20
C ILE A 118 -11.47 -10.97 4.86
N ILE A 119 -12.30 -11.65 4.08
CA ILE A 119 -12.97 -12.91 4.44
C ILE A 119 -12.04 -14.11 4.26
#